data_AF-A0A554ID66-F1
#
_entry.id   AF-A0A554ID66-F1
#
_cell.length_a   1.000
_cell.length_b   1.000
_cell.length_c   1.000
_cell.angle_alpha   90.00
_cell.angle_beta   90.00
_cell.angle_gamma   90.00
#
_symmetry.space_group_name_H-M   'P 1'
#
loop_
_entity.id
_entity.type
_entity.pdbx_description
1 polymer ?
#
loop_
_entity_poly.entity_id
_entity_poly.type
_entity_poly.pdbx_seq_one_letter_code
_entity_poly.pdbx_strand_id
1 'polypeptide(L)'
;MANQAKIGETVFAVGDTIRVYYKIIEKEKVTGVKKREEKEEIRERIQPFEGVVIAIRGESENRSFTVRKIAARGIGVERIFPVISPWITKVTVKKHGKVRRAKLYYLRKEKTKDKPV
;
A
#
# COMPACT_ATOMS: atom_id res chain seq x y z
N MET A 1 -7.68 19.60 2.38
CA MET A 1 -8.75 18.65 1.99
C MET A 1 -8.45 17.28 2.58
N ALA A 2 -9.32 16.76 3.46
CA ALA A 2 -9.08 15.53 4.23
C ALA A 2 -8.86 14.27 3.38
N ASN A 3 -9.30 14.28 2.11
CA ASN A 3 -9.38 13.10 1.24
C ASN A 3 -8.24 13.01 0.20
N GLN A 4 -7.18 13.81 0.31
CA GLN A 4 -6.02 13.79 -0.60
C GLN A 4 -4.71 13.64 0.17
N ALA A 5 -3.80 12.79 -0.29
CA ALA A 5 -2.44 12.68 0.23
C ALA A 5 -1.42 13.01 -0.86
N LYS A 6 -0.21 13.37 -0.44
CA LYS A 6 0.92 13.68 -1.30
C LYS A 6 2.13 12.87 -0.84
N ILE A 7 2.81 12.20 -1.76
CA ILE A 7 4.09 11.52 -1.53
C ILE A 7 5.04 11.94 -2.65
N GLY A 8 6.14 12.60 -2.28
CA GLY A 8 6.99 13.29 -3.25
C GLY A 8 6.17 14.35 -4.00
N GLU A 9 6.14 14.25 -5.32
CA GLU A 9 5.35 15.13 -6.19
C GLU A 9 3.95 14.58 -6.50
N THR A 10 3.71 13.29 -6.23
CA THR A 10 2.46 12.61 -6.57
C THR A 10 1.37 12.97 -5.57
N VAL A 11 0.29 13.60 -6.05
CA VAL A 11 -0.95 13.85 -5.30
C VAL A 11 -2.00 12.82 -5.71
N PHE A 12 -2.69 12.22 -4.75
CA PHE A 12 -3.75 11.24 -4.98
C PHE A 12 -4.86 11.38 -3.95
N ALA A 13 -6.07 10.96 -4.32
CA ALA A 13 -7.27 11.06 -3.50
C ALA A 13 -7.86 9.69 -3.15
N VAL A 14 -8.78 9.69 -2.19
CA VAL A 14 -9.69 8.55 -1.97
C VAL A 14 -10.46 8.30 -3.27
N GLY A 15 -10.56 7.04 -3.68
CA GLY A 15 -11.15 6.61 -4.95
C GLY A 15 -10.11 6.33 -6.04
N ASP A 16 -8.92 6.90 -5.95
CA ASP A 16 -7.88 6.67 -6.96
C ASP A 16 -7.33 5.25 -6.88
N THR A 17 -7.05 4.65 -8.04
CA THR A 17 -6.26 3.43 -8.13
C THR A 17 -4.79 3.82 -8.20
N ILE A 18 -4.01 3.37 -7.21
CA ILE A 18 -2.58 3.67 -7.10
C ILE A 18 -1.76 2.40 -7.05
N ARG A 19 -0.50 2.51 -7.44
CA ARG A 19 0.53 1.50 -7.22
C ARG A 19 1.57 2.08 -6.26
N VAL A 20 1.73 1.42 -5.12
CA VAL A 20 2.70 1.75 -4.06
C VAL A 20 3.88 0.81 -4.20
N TYR A 21 5.08 1.36 -4.37
CA TYR A 21 6.32 0.59 -4.38
C TYR A 21 6.86 0.59 -2.96
N TYR A 22 6.82 -0.57 -2.30
CA TYR A 22 7.22 -0.71 -0.90
C TYR A 22 8.48 -1.59 -0.79
N LYS A 23 9.47 -1.11 -0.05
CA LYS A 23 10.69 -1.85 0.27
C LYS A 23 10.40 -2.88 1.35
N ILE A 24 10.72 -4.13 1.07
CA ILE A 24 10.61 -5.27 2.00
C ILE A 24 12.03 -5.76 2.29
N ILE A 25 12.35 -5.88 3.57
CA ILE A 25 13.60 -6.50 4.03
C ILE A 25 13.27 -7.90 4.50
N GLU A 26 13.94 -8.89 3.92
CA GLU A 26 13.85 -10.29 4.26
C GLU A 26 15.18 -10.69 4.90
N LYS A 27 15.13 -11.16 6.14
CA LYS A 27 16.29 -11.73 6.83
C LYS A 27 16.24 -13.23 6.67
N GLU A 28 17.24 -13.81 6.04
CA GLU A 28 17.37 -15.24 5.84
C GLU A 28 18.50 -15.76 6.73
N LYS A 29 18.21 -16.74 7.59
CA LYS A 29 19.23 -17.43 8.39
C LYS A 29 19.87 -18.50 7.53
N VAL A 30 21.13 -18.31 7.17
CA VAL A 30 21.91 -19.27 6.41
C VAL A 30 22.81 -20.03 7.38
N THR A 31 22.76 -21.36 7.35
CA THR A 31 23.68 -22.22 8.09
C THR A 31 25.08 -22.09 7.50
N GLY A 32 26.03 -21.63 8.31
CA GLY A 32 27.43 -21.52 7.94
C GLY A 32 28.09 -22.88 7.68
N VAL A 33 29.26 -22.86 7.04
CA VAL A 33 30.04 -24.05 6.68
C VAL A 33 30.48 -24.85 7.93
N LYS A 34 30.57 -24.19 9.10
CA LYS A 34 30.81 -24.83 10.39
C LYS A 34 29.48 -25.13 11.09
N LYS A 35 29.37 -26.33 11.67
CA LYS A 35 28.17 -26.95 12.28
C LYS A 35 27.44 -26.15 13.40
N ARG A 36 27.82 -24.88 13.67
CA ARG A 36 27.24 -23.98 14.69
C ARG A 36 27.32 -22.47 14.34
N GLU A 37 27.69 -22.09 13.11
CA GLU A 37 27.67 -20.68 12.70
C GLU A 37 26.32 -20.36 12.04
N GLU A 38 25.55 -19.43 12.61
CA GLU A 38 24.38 -18.82 11.95
C GLU A 38 24.85 -17.53 11.26
N LYS A 39 24.71 -17.45 9.94
CA LYS A 39 24.98 -16.24 9.17
C LYS A 39 23.66 -15.63 8.74
N GLU A 40 23.39 -14.38 9.13
CA GLU A 40 22.21 -13.65 8.66
C GLU A 40 22.53 -12.94 7.34
N GLU A 41 21.78 -13.27 6.29
CA GLU A 41 21.81 -12.53 5.02
C GLU A 41 20.57 -11.62 4.96
N ILE A 42 20.79 -10.34 4.69
CA ILE A 42 19.72 -9.35 4.52
C ILE A 42 19.47 -9.17 3.03
N ARG A 43 18.27 -9.54 2.57
CA ARG A 43 17.81 -9.31 1.20
C ARG A 43 16.78 -8.20 1.17
N GLU A 44 16.98 -7.24 0.28
CA GLU A 44 16.05 -6.13 0.08
C GLU A 44 15.34 -6.30 -1.26
N ARG A 45 14.00 -6.22 -1.27
CA ARG A 45 13.20 -6.25 -2.50
C ARG A 45 12.17 -5.14 -2.53
N ILE A 46 11.86 -4.63 -3.71
CA ILE A 46 10.75 -3.69 -3.92
C ILE A 46 9.55 -4.47 -4.42
N GLN A 47 8.47 -4.49 -3.63
CA GLN A 47 7.22 -5.13 -4.02
C GLN A 47 6.17 -4.07 -4.36
N PRO A 48 5.62 -4.05 -5.59
CA PRO A 48 4.51 -3.17 -5.92
C PRO A 48 3.21 -3.70 -5.32
N PHE A 49 2.44 -2.82 -4.69
CA PHE A 49 1.08 -3.07 -4.24
C PHE A 49 0.13 -2.12 -4.96
N GLU A 50 -0.73 -2.67 -5.81
CA GLU A 50 -1.69 -1.91 -6.59
C GLU A 50 -3.12 -2.15 -6.08
N GLY A 51 -3.88 -1.07 -5.93
CA GLY A 51 -5.26 -1.13 -5.48
C GLY A 51 -5.91 0.25 -5.37
N VAL A 52 -7.15 0.28 -4.90
CA VAL A 52 -7.94 1.51 -4.70
C VAL A 52 -7.65 2.11 -3.34
N VAL A 53 -7.43 3.42 -3.26
CA VAL A 53 -7.36 4.16 -2.01
C VAL A 53 -8.76 4.28 -1.43
N ILE A 54 -9.02 3.58 -0.32
CA ILE A 54 -10.36 3.54 0.29
C ILE A 54 -10.53 4.50 1.45
N ALA A 55 -9.43 4.97 2.05
CA ALA A 55 -9.46 5.92 3.15
C ALA A 55 -8.12 6.64 3.26
N ILE A 56 -8.19 7.90 3.67
CA ILE A 56 -7.04 8.68 4.15
C ILE A 56 -7.43 9.18 5.55
N ARG A 57 -6.56 9.01 6.53
CA ARG A 57 -6.84 9.33 7.94
C ARG A 57 -5.61 9.92 8.62
N GLY A 58 -5.84 10.54 9.78
CA GLY A 58 -4.81 11.19 10.56
C GLY A 58 -4.48 12.59 10.04
N GLU A 59 -3.64 13.27 10.79
CA GLU A 59 -3.26 14.66 10.58
C GLU A 59 -1.74 14.79 10.65
N SER A 60 -1.20 15.77 9.94
CA SER A 60 0.24 16.06 9.88
C SER A 60 1.09 14.79 9.66
N GLU A 61 2.03 14.50 10.55
CA GLU A 61 2.95 13.36 10.51
C GLU A 61 2.27 12.00 10.71
N ASN A 62 1.13 11.97 11.41
CA ASN A 62 0.37 10.74 11.68
C ASN A 62 -0.58 10.36 10.53
N ARG A 63 -0.42 11.00 9.36
CA ARG A 63 -1.27 10.76 8.21
C ARG A 63 -0.96 9.42 7.56
N SER A 64 -2.00 8.64 7.29
CA SER A 64 -1.92 7.36 6.60
C SER A 64 -3.03 7.19 5.58
N PHE A 65 -2.79 6.31 4.60
CA PHE A 65 -3.76 5.95 3.57
C PHE A 65 -3.90 4.43 3.47
N THR A 66 -5.10 3.98 3.18
CA THR A 66 -5.43 2.55 3.07
C THR A 66 -5.69 2.20 1.62
N VAL A 67 -4.94 1.22 1.11
CA VAL A 67 -5.09 0.69 -0.26
C VAL A 67 -5.70 -0.70 -0.17
N ARG A 68 -6.77 -0.92 -0.93
CA ARG A 68 -7.48 -2.20 -1.02
C ARG A 68 -7.31 -2.81 -2.41
N LYS A 69 -7.08 -4.13 -2.46
CA LYS A 69 -7.16 -4.90 -3.70
C LYS A 69 -7.78 -6.27 -3.45
N ILE A 70 -8.43 -6.84 -4.45
CA ILE A 70 -8.73 -8.27 -4.47
C ILE A 70 -7.49 -9.01 -4.95
N ALA A 71 -6.90 -9.84 -4.09
CA ALA A 71 -5.76 -10.67 -4.41
C ALA A 71 -6.19 -11.99 -5.06
N ALA A 72 -5.22 -12.88 -5.30
CA ALA A 72 -5.49 -14.21 -5.83
C ALA A 72 -6.57 -14.92 -5.00
N ARG A 73 -7.37 -15.74 -5.69
CA ARG A 73 -8.47 -16.53 -5.09
C ARG A 73 -9.59 -15.70 -4.44
N GLY A 74 -9.75 -14.44 -4.84
CA GLY A 74 -10.87 -13.59 -4.40
C GLY A 74 -10.72 -13.03 -2.97
N ILE A 75 -9.54 -13.17 -2.36
CA ILE A 75 -9.28 -12.69 -1.00
C ILE A 75 -9.02 -11.19 -1.04
N GLY A 76 -9.83 -10.41 -0.33
CA GLY A 76 -9.61 -8.97 -0.17
C GLY A 76 -8.40 -8.69 0.72
N VAL A 77 -7.42 -7.94 0.22
CA VAL A 77 -6.22 -7.54 0.96
C VAL A 77 -6.21 -6.02 1.08
N GLU A 78 -6.07 -5.53 2.31
CA GLU A 78 -5.90 -4.11 2.62
C GLU A 78 -4.51 -3.89 3.23
N ARG A 79 -3.83 -2.83 2.79
CA ARG A 79 -2.59 -2.36 3.40
C ARG A 79 -2.73 -0.89 3.80
N ILE A 80 -2.25 -0.57 4.98
CA ILE A 80 -2.22 0.78 5.53
C ILE A 80 -0.78 1.28 5.43
N PHE A 81 -0.60 2.45 4.82
CA PHE A 81 0.70 3.06 4.61
C PHE A 81 0.74 4.43 5.28
N PRO A 82 1.72 4.71 6.15
CA PRO A 82 2.01 6.06 6.60
C PRO A 82 2.50 6.90 5.41
N VAL A 83 2.07 8.16 5.33
CA VAL A 83 2.47 9.08 4.24
C VAL A 83 3.97 9.37 4.30
N ILE A 84 4.53 9.47 5.50
CA ILE A 84 5.96 9.77 5.75
C ILE A 84 6.86 8.52 5.78
N SER A 85 6.34 7.34 5.40
CA SER A 85 7.08 6.10 5.55
C SER A 85 8.35 6.09 4.68
N PRO A 86 9.55 5.85 5.24
CA PRO A 86 10.80 5.78 4.47
C PRO A 86 10.88 4.52 3.59
N TRP A 87 9.98 3.57 3.82
CA TRP A 87 9.91 2.30 3.09
C TRP A 87 9.15 2.43 1.77
N ILE A 88 8.42 3.54 1.55
CA ILE A 88 7.75 3.81 0.29
C ILE A 88 8.76 4.47 -0.65
N THR A 89 9.14 3.77 -1.71
CA THR A 89 10.10 4.30 -2.68
C THR A 89 9.43 5.19 -3.72
N LYS A 90 8.21 4.84 -4.13
CA LYS A 90 7.44 5.57 -5.14
C LYS A 90 5.94 5.28 -5.03
N VAL A 91 5.12 6.27 -5.39
CA VAL A 91 3.69 6.07 -5.65
C VAL A 91 3.34 6.57 -7.04
N THR A 92 2.60 5.76 -7.80
CA THR A 92 2.08 6.16 -9.12
C THR A 92 0.57 6.03 -9.14
N VAL A 93 -0.11 7.07 -9.61
CA VAL A 93 -1.56 7.01 -9.90
C VAL A 93 -1.77 6.28 -11.22
N LYS A 94 -2.63 5.27 -11.22
CA LYS A 94 -3.01 4.51 -12.42
C LYS A 94 -4.33 4.99 -13.00
N LYS A 95 -5.29 5.31 -12.14
CA LYS A 95 -6.60 5.82 -12.54
C LYS A 95 -7.13 6.74 -11.45
N HIS A 96 -7.69 7.89 -11.85
CA HIS A 96 -8.44 8.73 -10.93
C HIS A 96 -9.87 8.23 -10.78
N GLY A 97 -10.38 8.19 -9.56
CA GLY A 97 -11.73 7.71 -9.25
C GLY A 97 -12.61 8.83 -8.73
N LYS A 98 -13.76 9.06 -9.38
CA LYS A 98 -14.73 10.05 -8.89
C LYS A 98 -15.60 9.42 -7.82
N VAL A 99 -15.37 9.80 -6.57
CA VAL A 99 -16.13 9.30 -5.43
C VAL A 99 -16.77 10.43 -4.63
N ARG A 100 -17.93 10.13 -4.03
CA ARG A 100 -18.67 11.09 -3.21
C ARG A 100 -18.40 10.94 -1.71
N ARG A 101 -17.83 9.82 -1.29
CA ARG A 101 -17.58 9.50 0.12
C ARG A 101 -16.10 9.65 0.44
N ALA A 102 -15.80 10.19 1.63
CA ALA A 102 -14.43 10.29 2.15
C ALA A 102 -13.82 8.93 2.53
N LYS A 103 -14.65 7.91 2.79
CA LYS A 103 -14.22 6.55 3.13
C LYS A 103 -15.08 5.54 2.37
N LEU A 104 -14.45 4.62 1.66
CA LEU A 104 -15.09 3.66 0.74
C LEU A 104 -15.23 2.27 1.37
N TYR A 105 -15.53 2.19 2.67
CA TYR A 105 -15.64 0.90 3.37
C TYR A 105 -16.76 0.00 2.84
N TYR A 106 -17.70 0.54 2.06
CA TYR A 106 -18.71 -0.24 1.36
C TYR A 106 -18.09 -1.22 0.33
N LEU A 107 -16.92 -0.89 -0.23
CA LEU A 107 -16.15 -1.78 -1.14
C LEU A 107 -15.65 -3.06 -0.45
N ARG A 108 -15.77 -3.17 0.88
CA ARG A 108 -15.48 -4.42 1.60
C ARG A 108 -16.57 -5.47 1.41
N LYS A 109 -17.82 -5.03 1.26
CA LYS A 109 -19.00 -5.88 1.14
C LYS A 109 -19.41 -6.09 -0.32
N GLU A 110 -19.09 -5.14 -1.19
CA GLU A 110 -19.37 -5.26 -2.61
C GLU A 110 -18.42 -6.26 -3.28
N LYS A 111 -19.00 -7.23 -3.99
CA LYS A 111 -18.28 -8.14 -4.89
C LYS A 111 -17.98 -7.48 -6.25
N THR A 112 -18.61 -6.34 -6.51
CA THR A 112 -18.56 -5.64 -7.79
C THR A 112 -17.17 -5.07 -8.00
N LYS A 113 -16.62 -5.26 -9.20
CA LYS A 113 -15.26 -4.91 -9.62
C LYS A 113 -14.81 -3.59 -8.96
N ASP A 114 -13.66 -3.61 -8.27
CA ASP A 114 -12.92 -2.46 -7.71
C ASP A 114 -12.50 -1.46 -8.81
N LYS A 115 -13.44 -0.98 -9.61
CA LYS A 115 -13.25 0.03 -10.64
C LYS A 115 -14.13 1.21 -10.22
N PRO A 116 -13.54 2.32 -9.74
CA PRO A 116 -14.32 3.55 -9.61
C PRO A 116 -14.89 3.90 -10.98
N VAL A 117 -16.18 4.28 -11.01
CA VAL A 117 -16.88 4.74 -12.23
C VAL A 117 -16.17 5.99 -12.76
#